data_AF-B7P6Y4-F1
#
_entry.id   AF-B7P6Y4-F1
#
_cell.length_a   1.000
_cell.length_b   1.000
_cell.length_c   1.000
_cell.angle_alpha   90.00
_cell.angle_beta   90.00
_cell.angle_gamma   90.00
#
_symmetry.space_group_name_H-M   'P 1'
#
loop_
_entity.id
_entity.type
_entity.pdbx_description
1 polymer ?
#
loop_
_entity_poly.entity_id
_entity_poly.type
_entity_poly.pdbx_seq_one_letter_code
_entity_poly.pdbx_strand_id
1 'polypeptide(L)'
;QTCQVLPKDHEGDYETVETGWAFPVPSRPELFVGFATPPGYYAYRDESEGSPFIQKLCEVFDEHALSTPRKDLVWLMTQVNSQMAHKFVTVSQDPGFHNKKQAPCFISCLTTKVYFRPPEDETTPRP
;
A
#
# COMPACT_ATOMS: atom_id res chain seq x y z
N GLN A 1 1.20 4.94 24.94
CA GLN A 1 2.25 4.25 24.16
C GLN A 1 1.77 2.83 23.94
N THR A 2 1.41 2.43 22.73
CA THR A 2 1.05 1.03 22.47
C THR A 2 2.29 0.29 21.99
N CYS A 3 3.05 -0.26 22.95
CA CYS A 3 3.96 -1.37 22.67
C CYS A 3 3.10 -2.59 22.38
N GLN A 4 3.06 -3.06 21.13
CA GLN A 4 2.47 -4.36 20.84
C GLN A 4 3.43 -5.44 21.36
N VAL A 5 3.03 -6.12 22.43
CA VAL A 5 3.63 -7.40 22.82
C VAL A 5 3.20 -8.40 21.76
N LEU A 6 4.14 -8.88 20.95
CA LEU A 6 3.88 -10.04 20.11
C LEU A 6 3.52 -11.22 21.04
N PRO A 7 2.36 -11.88 20.86
CA PRO A 7 2.05 -13.07 21.64
C PRO A 7 3.19 -14.07 21.47
N LYS A 8 3.83 -14.43 22.59
CA LYS A 8 4.74 -15.57 22.59
C LYS A 8 3.87 -16.82 22.45
N ASP A 9 4.24 -17.63 21.48
CA ASP A 9 3.87 -19.04 21.38
C ASP A 9 2.40 -19.30 20.98
N HIS A 10 2.08 -19.13 19.69
CA HIS A 10 0.93 -19.79 19.06
C HIS A 10 1.30 -20.33 17.67
N GLU A 11 1.53 -21.64 17.60
CA GLU A 11 1.36 -22.42 16.39
C GLU A 11 -0.16 -22.60 16.18
N GLY A 12 -0.79 -21.71 15.42
CA GLY A 12 -2.22 -21.78 15.14
C GLY A 12 -2.63 -20.75 14.11
N ASP A 13 -3.58 -21.12 13.25
CA ASP A 13 -4.13 -20.29 12.18
C ASP A 13 -4.43 -18.86 12.67
N TYR A 14 -4.17 -17.88 11.80
CA TYR A 14 -4.37 -16.46 12.04
C TYR A 14 -5.85 -16.19 12.40
N GLU A 15 -6.19 -16.19 13.68
CA GLU A 15 -7.50 -15.72 14.11
C GLU A 15 -7.59 -14.21 13.85
N THR A 16 -8.59 -13.83 13.05
CA THR A 16 -8.93 -12.44 12.80
C THR A 16 -9.33 -11.77 14.10
N VAL A 17 -8.44 -10.95 14.67
CA VAL A 17 -8.74 -10.17 15.87
C VAL A 17 -9.81 -9.13 15.50
N GLU A 18 -11.05 -9.35 15.94
CA GLU A 18 -12.26 -8.60 15.53
C GLU A 18 -12.25 -7.09 15.82
N THR A 19 -11.22 -6.53 16.48
CA THR A 19 -11.24 -5.12 16.91
C THR A 19 -9.93 -4.35 16.72
N GLY A 20 -8.92 -4.92 16.05
CA GLY A 20 -7.62 -4.26 15.92
C GLY A 20 -7.02 -4.38 14.53
N TRP A 21 -6.36 -3.30 14.08
CA TRP A 21 -5.39 -3.35 12.99
C TRP A 21 -4.17 -4.16 13.44
N ALA A 22 -4.34 -5.48 13.58
CA ALA A 22 -3.29 -6.41 13.95
C ALA A 22 -2.60 -6.88 12.67
N PHE A 23 -1.50 -6.20 12.31
CA PHE A 23 -0.56 -6.76 11.37
C PHE A 23 0.66 -7.25 12.15
N PRO A 24 1.23 -8.42 11.81
CA PRO A 24 2.55 -8.81 12.29
C PRO A 24 3.62 -7.97 11.57
N VAL A 25 3.49 -6.64 11.61
CA VAL A 25 4.51 -5.70 11.12
C VAL A 25 5.47 -5.52 12.29
N PRO A 26 6.72 -6.00 12.18
CA PRO A 26 7.69 -5.81 13.24
C PRO A 26 7.86 -4.32 13.49
N SER A 27 7.93 -3.92 14.76
CA SER A 27 8.31 -2.55 15.16
C SER A 27 9.78 -2.32 14.77
N ARG A 28 10.00 -2.00 13.49
CA ARG A 28 11.30 -1.68 12.91
C ARG A 28 11.27 -0.22 12.46
N PRO A 29 12.29 0.58 12.83
CA PRO A 29 12.45 1.91 12.25
C PRO A 29 12.65 1.79 10.73
N GLU A 30 12.24 2.81 9.99
CA GLU A 30 12.42 2.89 8.53
C GLU A 30 11.64 1.84 7.73
N LEU A 31 10.44 1.47 8.19
CA LEU A 31 9.54 0.57 7.46
C LEU A 31 8.34 1.32 6.89
N PHE A 32 7.98 1.03 5.65
CA PHE A 32 6.73 1.45 5.01
C PHE A 32 6.03 0.22 4.44
N VAL A 33 4.74 0.04 4.76
CA VAL A 33 3.93 -1.09 4.27
C VAL A 33 2.66 -0.54 3.64
N GLY A 34 2.47 -0.81 2.35
CA GLY A 34 1.24 -0.52 1.62
C GLY A 34 0.38 -1.77 1.49
N PHE A 35 -0.92 -1.63 1.73
CA PHE A 35 -1.92 -2.68 1.61
C PHE A 35 -2.96 -2.29 0.55
N ALA A 36 -3.37 -3.27 -0.26
CA ALA A 36 -4.43 -3.07 -1.26
C ALA A 36 -5.79 -2.73 -0.62
N THR A 37 -5.99 -3.18 0.62
CA THR A 37 -7.16 -2.89 1.47
C THR A 37 -6.77 -2.86 2.96
N PRO A 38 -7.57 -2.19 3.81
CA PRO A 38 -7.56 -2.40 5.24
C PRO A 38 -7.78 -3.87 5.63
N PRO A 39 -7.29 -4.32 6.80
CA PRO A 39 -7.61 -5.62 7.37
C PRO A 39 -9.12 -5.86 7.43
N GLY A 40 -9.53 -7.09 7.13
CA GLY A 40 -10.94 -7.48 7.14
C GLY A 40 -11.71 -7.11 5.86
N TYR A 41 -11.06 -6.54 4.85
CA TYR A 41 -11.68 -6.22 3.55
C TYR A 41 -11.03 -6.99 2.41
N TYR A 42 -11.85 -7.40 1.44
CA TYR A 42 -11.41 -8.11 0.24
C TYR A 42 -10.60 -7.23 -0.70
N ALA A 43 -9.42 -7.71 -1.10
CA ALA A 43 -8.63 -7.13 -2.20
C ALA A 43 -9.12 -7.72 -3.54
N TYR A 44 -9.80 -6.90 -4.33
CA TYR A 44 -10.32 -7.33 -5.63
C TYR A 44 -9.18 -7.56 -6.63
N ARG A 45 -9.35 -8.56 -7.48
CA ARG A 45 -8.49 -8.85 -8.61
C ARG A 45 -9.35 -9.18 -9.81
N ASP A 46 -9.10 -8.46 -10.90
CA ASP A 46 -9.64 -8.80 -12.21
C ASP A 46 -8.80 -9.92 -12.84
N GLU A 47 -9.44 -10.88 -13.50
CA GLU A 47 -8.72 -12.01 -14.09
C GLU A 47 -7.86 -11.61 -15.30
N SER A 48 -8.33 -10.63 -16.08
CA SER A 48 -7.64 -10.08 -17.25
C SER A 48 -6.65 -8.98 -16.90
N GLU A 49 -7.09 -8.00 -16.11
CA GLU A 49 -6.34 -6.76 -15.86
C GLU A 49 -5.51 -6.83 -14.57
N GLY A 50 -5.76 -7.82 -13.71
CA GLY A 50 -5.08 -7.99 -12.44
C GLY A 50 -5.62 -7.09 -11.32
N SER A 51 -4.74 -6.69 -10.39
CA SER A 51 -5.16 -5.91 -9.23
C SER A 51 -5.28 -4.42 -9.56
N PRO A 52 -6.44 -3.80 -9.33
CA PRO A 52 -6.61 -2.35 -9.52
C PRO A 52 -5.67 -1.54 -8.63
N PHE A 53 -5.34 -2.04 -7.43
CA PHE A 53 -4.37 -1.40 -6.56
C PHE A 53 -2.99 -1.31 -7.22
N ILE A 54 -2.51 -2.41 -7.80
CA ILE A 54 -1.21 -2.44 -8.48
C ILE A 54 -1.22 -1.58 -9.74
N GLN A 55 -2.31 -1.60 -10.52
CA GLN A 55 -2.46 -0.72 -11.67
C GLN A 55 -2.32 0.76 -11.28
N LYS A 56 -3.08 1.21 -10.26
CA LYS A 56 -3.00 2.60 -9.79
C LYS A 56 -1.69 2.95 -9.10
N LEU A 57 -1.06 1.98 -8.45
CA LEU A 57 0.29 2.13 -7.91
C LEU A 57 1.29 2.42 -9.03
N CYS A 58 1.33 1.59 -10.07
CA CYS A 58 2.22 1.76 -11.21
C CYS A 58 1.95 3.09 -11.95
N GLU A 59 0.70 3.38 -12.29
CA GLU A 59 0.32 4.63 -12.97
C GLU A 59 0.83 5.87 -12.23
N VAL A 60 0.59 5.96 -10.92
CA VAL A 60 1.02 7.10 -10.10
C VAL A 60 2.53 7.19 -10.00
N PHE A 61 3.22 6.07 -9.86
CA PHE A 61 4.68 6.06 -9.71
C PHE A 61 5.37 6.42 -11.01
N ASP A 62 4.93 5.87 -12.13
CA ASP A 62 5.45 6.18 -13.47
C ASP A 62 5.26 7.66 -13.80
N GLU A 63 4.11 8.24 -13.43
CA GLU A 63 3.82 9.65 -13.72
C GLU A 63 4.56 10.63 -12.79
N HIS A 64 4.68 10.29 -11.51
CA HIS A 64 5.05 11.29 -10.50
C HIS A 64 6.37 11.02 -9.75
N ALA A 65 6.86 9.79 -9.68
CA ALA A 65 7.98 9.44 -8.79
C ALA A 65 9.28 10.19 -9.15
N LEU A 66 9.53 10.42 -10.44
CA LEU A 66 10.70 11.14 -10.95
C LEU A 66 10.37 12.58 -11.40
N SER A 67 9.14 13.04 -11.18
CA SER A 67 8.68 14.36 -11.62
C SER A 67 9.28 15.51 -10.81
N THR A 68 9.22 16.72 -11.38
CA THR A 68 9.62 17.97 -10.72
C THR A 68 8.39 18.88 -10.56
N PRO A 69 8.07 19.38 -9.35
CA PRO A 69 8.81 19.25 -8.10
C PRO A 69 8.71 17.84 -7.50
N ARG A 70 9.78 17.41 -6.81
CA ARG A 70 9.89 16.07 -6.21
C ARG A 70 8.72 15.75 -5.29
N LYS A 71 8.23 14.51 -5.37
CA LYS A 71 7.15 13.98 -4.54
C LYS A 71 7.69 12.89 -3.61
N ASP A 72 7.34 12.96 -2.33
CA ASP A 72 7.73 11.93 -1.38
C ASP A 72 6.80 10.70 -1.47
N LEU A 73 7.25 9.57 -0.94
CA LEU A 73 6.52 8.30 -0.95
C LEU A 73 5.11 8.40 -0.36
N VAL A 74 4.93 9.18 0.71
CA VAL A 74 3.61 9.36 1.34
C VAL A 74 2.68 10.13 0.40
N TRP A 75 3.18 11.16 -0.29
CA TRP A 75 2.42 11.86 -1.31
C TRP A 75 2.00 10.94 -2.45
N LEU A 76 2.91 10.10 -2.96
CA LEU A 76 2.62 9.14 -4.03
C LEU A 76 1.50 8.17 -3.60
N MET A 77 1.64 7.54 -2.44
CA MET A 77 0.62 6.62 -1.91
C MET A 77 -0.71 7.31 -1.61
N THR A 78 -0.69 8.60 -1.25
CA THR A 78 -1.92 9.39 -1.12
C THR A 78 -2.62 9.59 -2.47
N GLN A 79 -1.86 9.78 -3.57
CA GLN A 79 -2.45 9.82 -4.91
C GLN A 79 -3.03 8.47 -5.30
N VAL A 80 -2.35 7.35 -5.00
CA VAL A 80 -2.90 6.01 -5.25
C VAL A 80 -4.24 5.83 -4.53
N ASN A 81 -4.32 6.22 -3.26
CA ASN A 81 -5.58 6.18 -2.49
C ASN A 81 -6.68 7.04 -3.12
N SER A 82 -6.35 8.25 -3.56
CA SER A 82 -7.27 9.17 -4.24
C SER A 82 -7.80 8.56 -5.54
N GLN A 83 -6.91 8.03 -6.38
CA GLN A 83 -7.30 7.41 -7.65
C GLN A 83 -8.22 6.21 -7.42
N MET A 84 -7.89 5.35 -6.45
CA MET A 84 -8.74 4.20 -6.09
C MET A 84 -10.10 4.63 -5.55
N ALA A 85 -10.16 5.57 -4.61
CA ALA A 85 -11.41 6.01 -4.01
C ALA A 85 -12.38 6.61 -5.04
N HIS A 86 -11.85 7.45 -5.93
CA HIS A 86 -12.68 8.22 -6.86
C HIS A 86 -12.95 7.52 -8.19
N LYS A 87 -11.98 6.77 -8.73
CA LYS A 87 -12.05 6.25 -10.11
C LYS A 87 -12.31 4.75 -10.19
N PHE A 88 -12.11 3.99 -9.11
CA PHE A 88 -12.27 2.54 -9.14
C PHE A 88 -13.63 2.10 -8.61
N VAL A 89 -14.22 1.10 -9.27
CA VAL A 89 -15.36 0.31 -8.83
C VAL A 89 -15.22 -1.09 -9.46
N THR A 90 -15.59 -2.13 -8.72
CA THR A 90 -15.50 -3.50 -9.23
C THR A 90 -16.54 -3.76 -10.33
N VAL A 91 -16.10 -4.48 -11.38
CA VAL A 91 -16.96 -4.94 -12.47
C VAL A 91 -16.91 -6.45 -12.49
N SER A 92 -17.93 -7.08 -11.92
CA SER A 92 -18.06 -8.55 -11.87
C SER A 92 -19.40 -8.99 -12.46
N GLN A 93 -19.45 -10.21 -13.01
CA GLN A 93 -20.71 -10.86 -13.38
C GLN A 93 -21.49 -11.35 -12.16
N ASP A 94 -20.81 -11.57 -11.03
CA ASP A 94 -21.46 -11.86 -9.76
C ASP A 94 -22.03 -10.55 -9.16
N PRO A 95 -23.36 -10.42 -9.00
CA PRO A 95 -23.98 -9.23 -8.41
C PRO A 95 -23.48 -8.92 -6.99
N GLY A 96 -23.02 -9.92 -6.23
CA GLY A 96 -22.45 -9.76 -4.90
C GLY A 96 -21.12 -9.00 -4.90
N PHE A 97 -20.35 -9.07 -6.00
CA PHE A 97 -19.07 -8.41 -6.16
C PHE A 97 -19.09 -7.27 -7.18
N HIS A 98 -20.20 -7.05 -7.87
CA HIS A 98 -20.38 -5.92 -8.77
C HIS A 98 -20.61 -4.60 -8.01
N ASN A 99 -20.14 -3.48 -8.54
CA ASN A 99 -20.32 -2.14 -7.99
C ASN A 99 -19.82 -1.95 -6.54
N LYS A 100 -18.71 -2.60 -6.17
CA LYS A 100 -18.06 -2.46 -4.87
C LYS A 100 -16.87 -1.50 -4.93
N LYS A 101 -16.58 -0.88 -3.80
CA LYS A 101 -15.44 0.02 -3.63
C LYS A 101 -14.29 -0.70 -2.93
N GLN A 102 -13.07 -0.28 -3.29
CA GLN A 102 -11.84 -0.69 -2.64
C GLN A 102 -11.05 0.57 -2.30
N ALA A 103 -10.49 0.62 -1.10
CA ALA A 103 -9.61 1.71 -0.66
C ALA A 103 -8.32 1.08 -0.14
N PRO A 104 -7.14 1.42 -0.69
CA PRO A 104 -5.86 1.02 -0.11
C PRO A 104 -5.56 1.79 1.18
N CYS A 105 -4.60 1.29 1.94
CA CYS A 105 -4.08 1.96 3.12
C CYS A 105 -2.59 1.68 3.29
N PHE A 106 -1.90 2.47 4.11
CA PHE A 106 -0.50 2.23 4.39
C PHE A 106 -0.17 2.54 5.85
N ILE A 107 0.87 1.86 6.36
CA ILE A 107 1.50 2.13 7.64
C ILE A 107 2.92 2.61 7.36
N SER A 108 3.32 3.69 8.03
CA SER A 108 4.66 4.24 7.92
C SER A 108 5.30 4.38 9.31
N CYS A 109 6.47 3.78 9.47
CA CYS A 109 7.42 4.02 10.54
C CYS A 109 8.66 4.77 10.04
N LEU A 110 8.58 5.40 8.85
CA LEU A 110 9.64 6.23 8.29
C LEU A 110 9.85 7.48 9.16
N THR A 111 11.10 7.78 9.49
CA THR A 111 11.47 9.01 10.22
C THR A 111 11.89 10.15 9.28
N THR A 112 12.07 9.84 8.00
CA THR A 112 12.47 10.80 6.97
C THR A 112 11.59 10.70 5.73
N LYS A 113 11.61 11.75 4.89
CA LYS A 113 10.91 11.71 3.60
C LYS A 113 11.71 10.89 2.59
N VAL A 114 11.07 9.89 2.00
CA VAL A 114 11.64 9.08 0.94
C VAL A 114 11.27 9.68 -0.41
N TYR A 115 12.28 9.94 -1.25
CA TYR A 115 12.11 10.44 -2.62
C TYR A 115 12.78 9.49 -3.59
N PHE A 116 12.12 9.25 -4.74
CA PHE A 116 12.70 8.48 -5.83
C PHE A 116 13.65 9.35 -6.64
N ARG A 117 14.70 8.73 -7.18
CA ARG A 117 15.71 9.37 -8.01
C ARG A 117 15.94 8.50 -9.24
N PRO A 118 16.30 9.10 -10.39
CA PRO A 118 16.76 8.32 -11.52
C PRO A 118 17.97 7.47 -11.11
N PRO A 119 18.22 6.33 -11.78
CA PRO A 119 19.43 5.57 -11.59
C PRO A 119 20.67 6.48 -11.71
N GLU A 120 21.65 6.28 -10.84
CA GLU A 120 22.95 6.94 -11.00
C GLU A 120 23.59 6.41 -12.28
N ASP A 121 24.05 7.31 -13.15
CA ASP A 121 24.92 6.92 -14.26
C ASP A 121 26.23 6.41 -13.62
N GLU A 122 26.77 5.27 -14.05
CA GLU A 122 27.97 4.64 -13.44
C GLU A 122 29.19 5.58 -13.36
N THR A 123 29.13 6.71 -14.07
CA THR A 123 30.15 7.75 -14.15
C THR A 123 30.12 8.77 -13.00
N THR A 124 29.08 8.82 -12.18
CA THR A 124 29.00 9.75 -11.03
C THR A 124 29.51 9.10 -9.73
N PRO A 125 30.57 9.64 -9.08
CA PRO A 125 31.08 9.07 -7.85
C PRO A 125 30.09 9.28 -6.70
N ARG A 126 29.84 8.22 -5.92
CA ARG A 126 29.01 8.29 -4.72
C ARG A 126 29.63 9.28 -3.71
N PRO A 127 28.81 10.12 -3.05
CA PRO A 127 29.27 11.01 -1.98
C PRO A 127 29.73 10.24 -0.73
#